data_AF-A0A1Z5ISI1-F1
#
_entry.id   AF-A0A1Z5ISI1-F1
#
_cell.length_a   1.000
_cell.length_b   1.000
_cell.length_c   1.000
_cell.angle_alpha   90.00
_cell.angle_beta   90.00
_cell.angle_gamma   90.00
#
_symmetry.space_group_name_H-M   'P 1'
#
loop_
_entity.id
_entity.type
_entity.pdbx_description
1 polymer ?
#
loop_
_entity_poly.entity_id
_entity_poly.type
_entity_poly.pdbx_seq_one_letter_code
_entity_poly.pdbx_strand_id
1 'polypeptide(L)'
;MWHIVAKQGNGITGIYLWGYANEKVPNNSNWSYSVDVKGTGKILELGIEGSNKNPVVGTISSEWSRISQTGNFDNDVVKTIVMYFSSNDNPIDVYIKLPKLELGNIPTDWTPAPEDKVNVSDMRKPASDVVGLEDVPNGLYKGSLAQNTDLNTLTQEGIYNFSGESFVNFIDSDIHWGTIQIINKSAMVTQLVICTSNIRDQIFFRTQSGAPATWLPWTMVPRFSTDNSLVLPNGELITPADDSKVVHITDTSNWQKQAMFNPGDFKIDVTSPTTDFATLLRTKYDKGGIVYIRDSNGPSYAEVVDAVVICEGGGWWYAYGVTIDGNFVHRRIRASDDTGWIINADDSKVAHLSGANNFNTVPTYGTGNKPFAINDTGATTARPTGQTAGYQYFDTSLNKPIWYTGKNWVDATGTTV
;
A
#
# COMPACT_ATOMS: atom_id res chain seq x y z
N MET A 1 75.66 -24.66 9.27
CA MET A 1 76.83 -24.39 10.14
C MET A 1 77.97 -25.24 9.61
N TRP A 2 79.18 -24.69 9.58
CA TRP A 2 80.39 -25.39 9.15
C TRP A 2 81.37 -25.52 10.32
N HIS A 3 82.14 -26.60 10.33
CA HIS A 3 83.21 -26.87 11.30
C HIS A 3 84.46 -27.25 10.52
N ILE A 4 85.53 -26.48 10.70
CA ILE A 4 86.78 -26.61 9.96
C ILE A 4 87.87 -26.98 10.96
N VAL A 5 88.52 -28.11 10.73
CA VAL A 5 89.59 -28.63 11.59
C VAL A 5 90.82 -28.95 10.75
N ALA A 6 91.99 -28.55 11.22
CA ALA A 6 93.26 -28.91 10.59
C ALA A 6 94.38 -29.01 11.63
N LYS A 7 95.29 -29.98 11.43
CA LYS A 7 96.55 -30.03 12.19
C LYS A 7 97.45 -28.85 11.81
N GLN A 8 98.37 -28.50 12.70
CA GLN A 8 99.42 -27.53 12.40
C GLN A 8 100.29 -27.99 11.22
N GLY A 9 100.72 -27.06 10.37
CA GLY A 9 101.66 -27.28 9.27
C GLY A 9 101.02 -27.54 7.89
N ASN A 10 99.70 -27.40 7.75
CA ASN A 10 99.00 -27.60 6.47
C ASN A 10 98.96 -26.34 5.58
N GLY A 11 99.59 -25.23 5.97
CA GLY A 11 99.51 -23.97 5.24
C GLY A 11 98.14 -23.31 5.41
N ILE A 12 97.43 -23.15 4.30
CA ILE A 12 96.10 -22.53 4.22
C ILE A 12 95.02 -23.61 4.32
N THR A 13 94.03 -23.43 5.19
CA THR A 13 92.87 -24.31 5.28
C THR A 13 91.60 -23.49 5.43
N GLY A 14 90.54 -23.86 4.74
CA GLY A 14 89.33 -23.06 4.74
C GLY A 14 88.31 -23.46 3.69
N ILE A 15 87.41 -22.52 3.40
CA ILE A 15 86.35 -22.67 2.39
C ILE A 15 86.74 -21.91 1.12
N TYR A 16 86.49 -22.55 -0.02
CA TYR A 16 86.73 -22.02 -1.36
C TYR A 16 85.47 -22.15 -2.22
N LEU A 17 84.79 -21.04 -2.50
CA LEU A 17 83.59 -21.01 -3.33
C LEU A 17 83.89 -20.30 -4.65
N TRP A 18 84.40 -21.07 -5.62
CA TRP A 18 84.79 -20.58 -6.94
C TRP A 18 83.66 -19.81 -7.62
N GLY A 19 83.91 -18.55 -7.96
CA GLY A 19 82.98 -17.70 -8.74
C GLY A 19 81.63 -17.40 -8.09
N TYR A 20 81.43 -17.72 -6.79
CA TYR A 20 80.13 -17.60 -6.14
C TYR A 20 79.54 -16.18 -6.19
N ALA A 21 80.40 -15.15 -6.22
CA ALA A 21 80.00 -13.75 -6.22
C ALA A 21 79.96 -13.10 -7.61
N ASN A 22 80.25 -13.83 -8.71
CA ASN A 22 80.36 -13.27 -10.07
C ASN A 22 79.17 -12.41 -10.49
N GLU A 23 77.96 -12.92 -10.28
CA GLU A 23 76.69 -12.28 -10.64
C GLU A 23 76.03 -11.53 -9.45
N LYS A 24 76.64 -11.60 -8.25
CA LYS A 24 76.07 -11.02 -7.02
C LYS A 24 76.70 -9.68 -6.65
N VAL A 25 77.97 -9.47 -7.02
CA VAL A 25 78.71 -8.22 -6.75
C VAL A 25 79.15 -7.65 -8.08
N PRO A 26 78.66 -6.47 -8.53
CA PRO A 26 79.10 -5.86 -9.79
C PRO A 26 80.58 -5.46 -9.77
N ASN A 27 81.18 -5.26 -10.96
CA ASN A 27 82.53 -4.70 -11.06
C ASN A 27 82.55 -3.26 -10.51
N ASN A 28 83.70 -2.80 -10.02
CA ASN A 28 83.91 -1.50 -9.37
C ASN A 28 82.99 -1.27 -8.15
N SER A 29 82.61 -2.35 -7.45
CA SER A 29 81.75 -2.28 -6.27
C SER A 29 82.53 -2.51 -4.99
N ASN A 30 82.16 -1.72 -3.98
CA ASN A 30 82.50 -1.98 -2.59
C ASN A 30 81.70 -3.18 -2.09
N TRP A 31 82.32 -4.01 -1.25
CA TRP A 31 81.70 -5.19 -0.67
C TRP A 31 82.06 -5.35 0.81
N SER A 32 81.17 -6.00 1.54
CA SER A 32 81.42 -6.48 2.89
C SER A 32 81.03 -7.94 3.00
N TYR A 33 81.88 -8.73 3.61
CA TYR A 33 81.64 -10.13 3.90
C TYR A 33 81.78 -10.38 5.39
N SER A 34 80.77 -10.96 6.00
CA SER A 34 80.75 -11.17 7.45
C SER A 34 80.18 -12.53 7.82
N VAL A 35 80.71 -13.10 8.90
CA VAL A 35 80.38 -14.44 9.41
C VAL A 35 80.45 -14.44 10.93
N ASP A 36 79.68 -15.31 11.57
CA ASP A 36 79.88 -15.60 12.99
C ASP A 36 80.86 -16.75 13.13
N VAL A 37 81.86 -16.59 14.01
CA VAL A 37 82.91 -17.57 14.27
C VAL A 37 83.10 -17.83 15.76
N LYS A 38 83.56 -19.05 16.10
CA LYS A 38 84.14 -19.39 17.41
C LYS A 38 85.17 -20.51 17.26
N GLY A 39 86.06 -20.65 18.23
CA GLY A 39 87.05 -21.73 18.30
C GLY A 39 88.49 -21.20 18.39
N THR A 40 89.42 -21.90 17.75
CA THR A 40 90.85 -21.58 17.74
C THR A 40 91.40 -21.61 16.32
N GLY A 41 91.95 -20.49 15.86
CA GLY A 41 92.56 -20.37 14.54
C GLY A 41 92.98 -18.94 14.26
N LYS A 42 93.79 -18.72 13.23
CA LYS A 42 94.20 -17.38 12.78
C LYS A 42 93.60 -17.12 11.40
N ILE A 43 92.77 -16.09 11.28
CA ILE A 43 92.17 -15.70 10.00
C ILE A 43 93.28 -15.20 9.08
N LEU A 44 93.33 -15.75 7.88
CA LEU A 44 94.22 -15.31 6.81
C LEU A 44 93.47 -14.40 5.85
N GLU A 45 92.26 -14.80 5.44
CA GLU A 45 91.48 -14.07 4.44
C GLU A 45 89.98 -14.38 4.56
N LEU A 46 89.15 -13.38 4.34
CA LEU A 46 87.70 -13.43 4.45
C LEU A 46 87.06 -12.60 3.33
N GLY A 47 86.19 -13.19 2.51
CA GLY A 47 85.47 -12.48 1.45
C GLY A 47 86.03 -12.74 0.05
N ILE A 48 86.13 -11.72 -0.82
CA ILE A 48 86.43 -11.92 -2.25
C ILE A 48 87.94 -11.99 -2.50
N GLU A 49 88.47 -13.17 -2.83
CA GLU A 49 89.92 -13.46 -2.95
C GLU A 49 90.66 -12.53 -3.94
N GLY A 50 90.08 -12.27 -5.11
CA GLY A 50 90.70 -11.45 -6.15
C GLY A 50 90.60 -9.93 -5.98
N SER A 51 90.12 -9.44 -4.83
CA SER A 51 89.82 -8.01 -4.62
C SER A 51 90.88 -7.26 -3.81
N ASN A 52 90.79 -5.93 -3.84
CA ASN A 52 91.41 -5.06 -2.83
C ASN A 52 90.66 -5.26 -1.49
N LYS A 53 91.38 -5.38 -0.38
CA LYS A 53 90.82 -5.74 0.93
C LYS A 53 91.34 -4.83 2.03
N ASN A 54 90.44 -4.42 2.91
CA ASN A 54 90.78 -3.82 4.19
C ASN A 54 91.14 -4.92 5.21
N PRO A 55 91.77 -4.57 6.34
CA PRO A 55 92.00 -5.52 7.43
C PRO A 55 90.72 -6.17 7.92
N VAL A 56 90.82 -7.43 8.35
CA VAL A 56 89.72 -8.12 9.03
C VAL A 56 89.40 -7.41 10.35
N VAL A 57 88.12 -7.21 10.62
CA VAL A 57 87.59 -6.67 11.87
C VAL A 57 87.03 -7.82 12.69
N GLY A 58 87.44 -7.89 13.96
CA GLY A 58 87.06 -8.95 14.92
C GLY A 58 88.12 -10.04 15.06
N THR A 59 87.89 -10.96 16.02
CA THR A 59 88.81 -12.05 16.34
C THR A 59 88.05 -13.34 16.61
N ILE A 60 88.73 -14.48 16.45
CA ILE A 60 88.19 -15.78 16.86
C ILE A 60 88.45 -15.94 18.36
N SER A 61 87.40 -16.30 19.10
CA SER A 61 87.46 -16.59 20.53
C SER A 61 86.70 -17.88 20.85
N SER A 62 86.68 -18.30 22.11
CA SER A 62 85.85 -19.44 22.55
C SER A 62 84.34 -19.15 22.39
N GLU A 63 83.95 -17.88 22.42
CA GLU A 63 82.57 -17.44 22.23
C GLU A 63 82.30 -17.01 20.77
N TRP A 64 81.02 -17.10 20.39
CA TRP A 64 80.58 -16.62 19.08
C TRP A 64 80.77 -15.11 18.95
N SER A 65 81.56 -14.70 17.96
CA SER A 65 81.74 -13.30 17.58
C SER A 65 81.49 -13.12 16.08
N ARG A 66 80.96 -11.95 15.71
CA ARG A 66 80.88 -11.53 14.29
C ARG A 66 82.24 -11.03 13.86
N ILE A 67 82.79 -11.59 12.79
CA ILE A 67 83.95 -11.05 12.09
C ILE A 67 83.54 -10.58 10.70
N SER A 68 84.25 -9.60 10.18
CA SER A 68 83.97 -9.05 8.86
C SER A 68 85.23 -8.60 8.16
N GLN A 69 85.21 -8.65 6.84
CA GLN A 69 86.20 -8.00 6.00
C GLN A 69 85.47 -7.23 4.91
N THR A 70 86.04 -6.09 4.52
CA THR A 70 85.49 -5.23 3.48
C THR A 70 86.54 -5.01 2.41
N GLY A 71 86.10 -4.64 1.23
CA GLY A 71 87.00 -4.46 0.11
C GLY A 71 86.34 -3.79 -1.07
N ASN A 72 87.15 -3.55 -2.09
CA ASN A 72 86.67 -3.10 -3.39
C ASN A 72 87.14 -4.09 -4.45
N PHE A 73 86.25 -4.39 -5.38
CA PHE A 73 86.55 -5.22 -6.53
C PHE A 73 86.66 -4.38 -7.81
N ASP A 74 87.90 -4.05 -8.21
CA ASP A 74 88.24 -3.12 -9.30
C ASP A 74 88.58 -3.80 -10.66
N ASN A 75 88.72 -5.12 -10.72
CA ASN A 75 89.14 -5.86 -11.93
C ASN A 75 88.10 -6.90 -12.37
N ASP A 76 88.28 -7.57 -13.51
CA ASP A 76 87.33 -8.56 -14.06
C ASP A 76 87.82 -10.01 -13.86
N VAL A 77 88.27 -10.33 -12.64
CA VAL A 77 88.69 -11.69 -12.26
C VAL A 77 87.50 -12.47 -11.67
N VAL A 78 87.61 -13.79 -11.56
CA VAL A 78 86.59 -14.62 -10.90
C VAL A 78 86.41 -14.18 -9.44
N LYS A 79 85.18 -13.81 -9.05
CA LYS A 79 84.78 -13.37 -7.71
C LYS A 79 84.53 -14.58 -6.81
N THR A 80 85.62 -15.22 -6.41
CA THR A 80 85.63 -16.35 -5.48
C THR A 80 85.48 -15.86 -4.04
N ILE A 81 84.57 -16.48 -3.28
CA ILE A 81 84.45 -16.25 -1.84
C ILE A 81 85.35 -17.23 -1.08
N VAL A 82 86.18 -16.70 -0.20
CA VAL A 82 87.10 -17.47 0.65
C VAL A 82 86.89 -17.18 2.13
N MET A 83 87.10 -18.20 2.94
CA MET A 83 87.28 -18.10 4.39
C MET A 83 88.48 -18.95 4.75
N TYR A 84 89.66 -18.33 4.77
CA TYR A 84 90.93 -19.01 4.97
C TYR A 84 91.49 -18.75 6.36
N PHE A 85 92.05 -19.81 6.94
CA PHE A 85 92.74 -19.79 8.20
C PHE A 85 94.18 -20.31 8.01
N SER A 86 95.12 -19.71 8.71
CA SER A 86 96.51 -20.16 8.74
C SER A 86 96.66 -21.29 9.76
N SER A 87 97.17 -22.43 9.29
CA SER A 87 97.56 -23.57 10.13
C SER A 87 99.07 -23.63 10.39
N ASN A 88 99.86 -22.64 9.94
CA ASN A 88 101.32 -22.66 10.10
C ASN A 88 101.74 -22.56 11.57
N ASP A 89 101.10 -21.65 12.30
CA ASP A 89 101.51 -21.31 13.67
C ASP A 89 100.77 -22.16 14.72
N ASN A 90 99.53 -22.60 14.43
CA ASN A 90 98.65 -23.33 15.36
C ASN A 90 97.70 -24.27 14.60
N PRO A 91 97.18 -25.35 15.23
CA PRO A 91 96.07 -26.11 14.66
C PRO A 91 94.80 -25.24 14.54
N ILE A 92 93.91 -25.63 13.63
CA ILE A 92 92.63 -24.97 13.39
C ILE A 92 91.52 -25.85 13.97
N ASP A 93 90.61 -25.24 14.72
CA ASP A 93 89.32 -25.78 15.15
C ASP A 93 88.33 -24.61 15.20
N VAL A 94 87.63 -24.36 14.09
CA VAL A 94 86.77 -23.16 13.92
C VAL A 94 85.38 -23.55 13.46
N TYR A 95 84.36 -23.02 14.14
CA TYR A 95 82.96 -23.13 13.76
C TYR A 95 82.51 -21.85 13.07
N ILE A 96 81.73 -21.97 12.00
CA ILE A 96 81.25 -20.85 11.18
C ILE A 96 79.73 -20.95 10.97
N LYS A 97 79.02 -19.83 11.13
CA LYS A 97 77.60 -19.71 10.77
C LYS A 97 77.27 -18.32 10.22
N LEU A 98 76.07 -18.21 9.64
CA LEU A 98 75.48 -16.94 9.21
C LEU A 98 76.37 -16.12 8.25
N PRO A 99 76.92 -16.72 7.17
CA PRO A 99 77.66 -15.95 6.17
C PRO A 99 76.72 -14.93 5.51
N LYS A 100 77.23 -13.71 5.30
CA LYS A 100 76.52 -12.63 4.63
C LYS A 100 77.48 -11.87 3.73
N LEU A 101 77.13 -11.78 2.45
CA LEU A 101 77.80 -10.95 1.45
C LEU A 101 76.88 -9.80 1.10
N GLU A 102 77.39 -8.57 1.19
CA GLU A 102 76.60 -7.36 0.98
C GLU A 102 77.39 -6.36 0.12
N LEU A 103 76.66 -5.52 -0.63
CA LEU A 103 77.24 -4.37 -1.31
C LEU A 103 77.49 -3.23 -0.30
N GLY A 104 78.64 -2.57 -0.41
CA GLY A 104 79.08 -1.49 0.47
C GLY A 104 80.18 -1.87 1.46
N ASN A 105 80.81 -0.87 2.08
CA ASN A 105 81.97 -1.04 2.97
C ASN A 105 81.59 -1.08 4.47
N ILE A 106 80.30 -1.22 4.78
CA ILE A 106 79.80 -1.27 6.16
C ILE A 106 78.98 -2.55 6.30
N PRO A 107 79.47 -3.58 7.01
CA PRO A 107 78.71 -4.80 7.25
C PRO A 107 77.50 -4.50 8.14
N THR A 108 76.37 -5.15 7.89
CA THR A 108 75.17 -5.05 8.75
C THR A 108 74.91 -6.34 9.52
N ASP A 109 74.04 -6.26 10.52
CA ASP A 109 73.61 -7.44 11.27
C ASP A 109 73.01 -8.52 10.36
N TRP A 110 73.13 -9.79 10.76
CA TRP A 110 72.66 -10.88 9.93
C TRP A 110 71.13 -10.90 9.80
N THR A 111 70.64 -11.11 8.58
CA THR A 111 69.23 -11.38 8.26
C THR A 111 69.17 -12.57 7.29
N PRO A 112 68.08 -13.37 7.28
CA PRO A 112 67.82 -14.34 6.23
C PRO A 112 67.90 -13.70 4.84
N ALA A 113 68.23 -14.48 3.83
CA ALA A 113 68.32 -13.97 2.47
C ALA A 113 66.93 -13.47 2.02
N PRO A 114 66.81 -12.30 1.34
CA PRO A 114 65.52 -11.75 0.91
C PRO A 114 64.65 -12.73 0.12
N GLU A 115 65.29 -13.61 -0.65
CA GLU A 115 64.67 -14.67 -1.46
C GLU A 115 64.04 -15.81 -0.64
N ASP A 116 64.42 -15.99 0.64
CA ASP A 116 63.85 -17.02 1.51
C ASP A 116 62.48 -16.62 2.10
N LYS A 117 61.95 -15.42 1.75
CA LYS A 117 60.65 -14.95 2.22
C LYS A 117 59.53 -15.48 1.33
N VAL A 118 58.58 -16.20 1.94
CA VAL A 118 57.31 -16.56 1.28
C VAL A 118 56.57 -15.28 0.92
N ASN A 119 56.37 -15.02 -0.38
CA ASN A 119 55.56 -13.88 -0.81
C ASN A 119 54.08 -14.25 -0.74
N VAL A 120 53.25 -13.32 -0.25
CA VAL A 120 51.79 -13.50 -0.22
C VAL A 120 51.21 -13.70 -1.63
N SER A 121 51.89 -13.21 -2.66
CA SER A 121 51.58 -13.47 -4.07
C SER A 121 51.63 -14.96 -4.43
N ASP A 122 52.54 -15.71 -3.81
CA ASP A 122 52.75 -17.14 -4.10
C ASP A 122 51.71 -18.02 -3.38
N MET A 123 50.99 -17.45 -2.40
CA MET A 123 49.94 -18.11 -1.63
C MET A 123 48.52 -17.86 -2.18
N ARG A 124 48.36 -17.01 -3.20
CA ARG A 124 47.05 -16.71 -3.78
C ARG A 124 46.93 -17.39 -5.14
N LYS A 125 46.20 -18.52 -5.19
CA LYS A 125 45.72 -19.04 -6.48
C LYS A 125 44.84 -17.97 -7.16
N PRO A 126 44.99 -17.70 -8.46
CA PRO A 126 44.06 -16.85 -9.20
C PRO A 126 42.66 -17.46 -9.13
N ALA A 127 41.63 -16.61 -9.16
CA ALA A 127 40.24 -17.06 -9.05
C ALA A 127 39.84 -18.10 -10.12
N SER A 128 40.53 -18.11 -11.26
CA SER A 128 40.39 -19.09 -12.34
C SER A 128 40.80 -20.52 -11.97
N ASP A 129 41.61 -20.69 -10.92
CA ASP A 129 42.12 -22.00 -10.49
C ASP A 129 41.37 -22.54 -9.26
N VAL A 130 40.31 -21.82 -8.85
CA VAL A 130 39.36 -22.26 -7.84
C VAL A 130 38.25 -23.03 -8.56
N VAL A 131 38.43 -24.35 -8.65
CA VAL A 131 37.44 -25.28 -9.19
C VAL A 131 36.04 -24.94 -8.64
N GLY A 132 35.10 -24.65 -9.56
CA GLY A 132 33.68 -24.49 -9.25
C GLY A 132 33.09 -23.08 -9.41
N LEU A 133 33.85 -22.07 -9.85
CA LEU A 133 33.27 -20.75 -10.17
C LEU A 133 32.68 -20.71 -11.59
N GLU A 134 33.27 -21.44 -12.54
CA GLU A 134 32.70 -21.68 -13.87
C GLU A 134 31.37 -22.47 -13.86
N ASP A 135 31.09 -23.21 -12.78
CA ASP A 135 29.90 -24.05 -12.65
C ASP A 135 28.71 -23.35 -11.99
N VAL A 136 28.88 -22.17 -11.38
CA VAL A 136 27.78 -21.48 -10.69
C VAL A 136 26.66 -21.04 -11.64
N PRO A 137 26.93 -20.47 -12.83
CA PRO A 137 25.87 -20.15 -13.80
C PRO A 137 25.20 -21.40 -14.39
N ASN A 138 25.98 -22.44 -14.70
CA ASN A 138 25.50 -23.70 -15.30
C ASN A 138 24.78 -24.63 -14.29
N GLY A 139 25.09 -24.48 -13.00
CA GLY A 139 24.46 -25.22 -11.93
C GLY A 139 23.02 -24.81 -11.71
N LEU A 140 22.70 -23.52 -11.88
CA LEU A 140 21.37 -22.96 -11.69
C LEU A 140 20.55 -22.91 -12.97
N TYR A 141 21.13 -22.49 -14.10
CA TYR A 141 20.45 -22.45 -15.39
C TYR A 141 20.55 -23.79 -16.12
N LYS A 142 19.41 -24.36 -16.53
CA LYS A 142 19.30 -25.69 -17.13
C LYS A 142 19.00 -25.68 -18.64
N GLY A 143 19.00 -24.50 -19.25
CA GLY A 143 18.74 -24.31 -20.69
C GLY A 143 17.26 -24.09 -21.02
N SER A 144 16.99 -24.08 -22.34
CA SER A 144 15.65 -23.84 -22.88
C SER A 144 14.79 -25.08 -22.88
N LEU A 145 13.51 -24.95 -22.49
CA LEU A 145 12.49 -25.97 -22.71
C LEU A 145 12.07 -25.99 -24.18
N ALA A 146 11.68 -27.18 -24.64
CA ALA A 146 11.18 -27.40 -25.99
C ALA A 146 9.64 -27.39 -26.04
N GLN A 147 9.09 -27.14 -27.22
CA GLN A 147 7.68 -27.24 -27.54
C GLN A 147 7.07 -28.56 -27.02
N ASN A 148 5.91 -28.46 -26.38
CA ASN A 148 5.15 -29.58 -25.80
C ASN A 148 5.88 -30.35 -24.69
N THR A 149 6.85 -29.71 -24.00
CA THR A 149 7.42 -30.31 -22.79
C THR A 149 6.32 -30.60 -21.77
N ASP A 150 6.30 -31.83 -21.23
CA ASP A 150 5.42 -32.19 -20.13
C ASP A 150 5.98 -31.71 -18.79
N LEU A 151 5.33 -30.68 -18.23
CA LEU A 151 5.77 -30.08 -16.98
C LEU A 151 5.61 -31.00 -15.78
N ASN A 152 4.83 -32.09 -15.85
CA ASN A 152 4.79 -33.06 -14.75
C ASN A 152 6.10 -33.85 -14.61
N THR A 153 6.88 -33.94 -15.68
CA THR A 153 8.18 -34.65 -15.72
C THR A 153 9.35 -33.75 -15.32
N LEU A 154 9.14 -32.42 -15.36
CA LEU A 154 10.17 -31.41 -15.07
C LEU A 154 10.39 -31.24 -13.55
N THR A 155 11.20 -32.13 -12.98
CA THR A 155 11.44 -32.21 -11.52
C THR A 155 12.87 -31.87 -11.11
N GLN A 156 13.79 -31.72 -12.07
CA GLN A 156 15.18 -31.37 -11.79
C GLN A 156 15.27 -29.91 -11.31
N GLU A 157 15.95 -29.69 -10.17
CA GLU A 157 16.13 -28.36 -9.58
C GLU A 157 16.93 -27.43 -10.52
N GLY A 158 16.44 -26.21 -10.70
CA GLY A 158 17.05 -25.20 -11.57
C GLY A 158 16.07 -24.22 -12.20
N ILE A 159 16.58 -23.38 -13.08
CA ILE A 159 15.83 -22.39 -13.85
C ILE A 159 15.94 -22.77 -15.34
N TYR A 160 14.80 -22.84 -16.00
CA TYR A 160 14.68 -23.06 -17.43
C TYR A 160 14.03 -21.85 -18.08
N ASN A 161 14.47 -21.47 -19.28
CA ASN A 161 13.80 -20.46 -20.09
C ASN A 161 12.96 -21.14 -21.18
N PHE A 162 12.06 -20.39 -21.79
CA PHE A 162 11.30 -20.81 -22.95
C PHE A 162 10.85 -19.59 -23.73
N SER A 163 10.78 -19.71 -25.06
CA SER A 163 10.50 -18.59 -25.94
C SER A 163 9.60 -19.02 -27.08
N GLY A 164 8.30 -18.84 -26.89
CA GLY A 164 7.33 -19.18 -27.91
C GLY A 164 6.98 -20.66 -27.89
N GLU A 165 6.89 -21.23 -26.68
CA GLU A 165 6.62 -22.65 -26.47
C GLU A 165 5.25 -22.84 -25.81
N SER A 166 4.55 -23.92 -26.16
CA SER A 166 3.39 -24.43 -25.40
C SER A 166 3.77 -25.68 -24.62
N PHE A 167 3.02 -26.01 -23.56
CA PHE A 167 3.39 -27.07 -22.62
C PHE A 167 2.26 -28.06 -22.38
N VAL A 168 2.63 -29.28 -22.02
CA VAL A 168 1.68 -30.29 -21.52
C VAL A 168 1.60 -30.17 -20.00
N ASN A 169 0.40 -30.33 -19.44
CA ASN A 169 0.11 -30.11 -18.03
C ASN A 169 0.44 -28.68 -17.55
N PHE A 170 0.17 -27.68 -18.39
CA PHE A 170 0.16 -26.27 -18.02
C PHE A 170 -1.27 -25.71 -17.95
N ILE A 171 -1.43 -24.45 -17.57
CA ILE A 171 -2.74 -23.82 -17.33
C ILE A 171 -3.63 -23.80 -18.59
N ASP A 172 -3.03 -23.71 -19.77
CA ASP A 172 -3.67 -23.66 -21.07
C ASP A 172 -2.78 -24.33 -22.14
N SER A 173 -3.23 -24.30 -23.40
CA SER A 173 -2.49 -24.76 -24.56
C SER A 173 -1.87 -23.62 -25.39
N ASP A 174 -1.87 -22.40 -24.87
CA ASP A 174 -1.37 -21.24 -25.57
C ASP A 174 0.17 -21.23 -25.60
N ILE A 175 0.71 -20.33 -26.42
CA ILE A 175 2.16 -20.12 -26.54
C ILE A 175 2.61 -19.08 -25.51
N HIS A 176 3.69 -19.39 -24.80
CA HIS A 176 4.23 -18.55 -23.72
C HIS A 176 5.72 -18.20 -23.94
N TRP A 177 6.14 -17.05 -23.42
CA TRP A 177 7.54 -16.65 -23.31
C TRP A 177 7.87 -16.37 -21.86
N GLY A 178 8.98 -16.91 -21.35
CA GLY A 178 9.29 -16.73 -19.93
C GLY A 178 10.30 -17.71 -19.36
N THR A 179 10.18 -17.92 -18.06
CA THR A 179 11.04 -18.80 -17.29
C THR A 179 10.22 -19.64 -16.31
N ILE A 180 10.74 -20.83 -15.99
CA ILE A 180 10.22 -21.70 -14.95
C ILE A 180 11.36 -22.07 -13.99
N GLN A 181 11.11 -21.88 -12.70
CA GLN A 181 11.97 -22.32 -11.62
C GLN A 181 11.40 -23.59 -11.00
N ILE A 182 12.26 -24.59 -10.85
CA ILE A 182 11.97 -25.85 -10.18
C ILE A 182 12.69 -25.87 -8.84
N ILE A 183 11.95 -26.02 -7.76
CA ILE A 183 12.49 -26.20 -6.40
C ILE A 183 12.14 -27.62 -5.97
N ASN A 184 13.12 -28.50 -5.86
CA ASN A 184 12.91 -29.89 -5.46
C ASN A 184 13.48 -30.13 -4.05
N LYS A 185 12.63 -30.44 -3.08
CA LYS A 185 13.00 -30.75 -1.69
C LYS A 185 12.55 -32.15 -1.27
N SER A 186 12.70 -33.12 -2.17
CA SER A 186 12.38 -34.55 -2.00
C SER A 186 10.92 -34.86 -1.72
N ALA A 187 10.36 -34.41 -0.59
CA ALA A 187 8.96 -34.59 -0.23
C ALA A 187 8.00 -33.67 -1.00
N MET A 188 8.54 -32.62 -1.64
CA MET A 188 7.77 -31.66 -2.41
C MET A 188 8.59 -31.14 -3.60
N VAL A 189 7.93 -31.00 -4.75
CA VAL A 189 8.47 -30.27 -5.92
C VAL A 189 7.59 -29.03 -6.13
N THR A 190 8.19 -27.85 -6.19
CA THR A 190 7.50 -26.61 -6.55
C THR A 190 7.91 -26.18 -7.94
N GLN A 191 6.93 -25.79 -8.74
CA GLN A 191 7.13 -25.13 -10.01
C GLN A 191 6.61 -23.70 -9.92
N LEU A 192 7.44 -22.74 -10.30
CA LEU A 192 7.10 -21.32 -10.38
C LEU A 192 7.39 -20.84 -11.81
N VAL A 193 6.37 -20.38 -12.51
CA VAL A 193 6.46 -19.88 -13.88
C VAL A 193 6.23 -18.37 -13.87
N ILE A 194 7.12 -17.64 -14.53
CA ILE A 194 6.94 -16.22 -14.85
C ILE A 194 6.94 -16.14 -16.37
N CYS A 195 5.79 -15.82 -16.96
CA CYS A 195 5.63 -15.81 -18.41
C CYS A 195 4.74 -14.67 -18.88
N THR A 196 4.76 -14.45 -20.18
CA THR A 196 3.86 -13.55 -20.90
C THR A 196 3.19 -14.29 -22.04
N SER A 197 1.91 -13.98 -22.27
CA SER A 197 1.05 -14.61 -23.30
C SER A 197 -0.01 -13.62 -23.80
N ASN A 198 -1.14 -14.14 -24.30
CA ASN A 198 -2.35 -13.37 -24.65
C ASN A 198 -2.91 -12.51 -23.49
N ILE A 199 -2.67 -12.90 -22.23
CA ILE A 199 -3.17 -12.22 -21.03
C ILE A 199 -2.07 -11.39 -20.31
N ARG A 200 -0.99 -11.07 -21.05
CA ARG A 200 0.20 -10.30 -20.62
C ARG A 200 1.02 -11.03 -19.54
N ASP A 201 1.87 -10.30 -18.83
CA ASP A 201 2.80 -10.84 -17.84
C ASP A 201 2.06 -11.46 -16.65
N GLN A 202 2.47 -12.67 -16.27
CA GLN A 202 1.80 -13.50 -15.29
C GLN A 202 2.79 -14.35 -14.49
N ILE A 203 2.34 -14.71 -13.29
CA ILE A 203 3.06 -15.59 -12.38
C ILE A 203 2.14 -16.75 -12.05
N PHE A 204 2.60 -17.96 -12.31
CA PHE A 204 1.90 -19.20 -11.96
C PHE A 204 2.75 -20.05 -11.02
N PHE A 205 2.12 -20.77 -10.10
CA PHE A 205 2.82 -21.77 -9.31
C PHE A 205 1.96 -23.01 -9.11
N ARG A 206 2.62 -24.14 -8.86
CA ARG A 206 2.00 -25.36 -8.35
C ARG A 206 3.01 -26.20 -7.58
N THR A 207 2.52 -27.21 -6.87
CA THR A 207 3.38 -28.16 -6.16
C THR A 207 2.97 -29.60 -6.44
N GLN A 208 3.94 -30.50 -6.42
CA GLN A 208 3.74 -31.94 -6.28
C GLN A 208 3.98 -32.29 -4.82
N SER A 209 2.98 -32.82 -4.13
CA SER A 209 3.06 -33.21 -2.72
C SER A 209 2.02 -34.27 -2.36
N GLY A 210 2.07 -34.82 -1.14
CA GLY A 210 1.13 -35.83 -0.65
C GLY A 210 1.69 -37.26 -0.63
N ALA A 211 0.86 -38.21 -0.19
CA ALA A 211 1.18 -39.65 -0.15
C ALA A 211 -0.03 -40.46 -0.68
N PRO A 212 -0.04 -40.88 -1.96
CA PRO A 212 1.02 -40.70 -2.97
C PRO A 212 1.18 -39.25 -3.44
N ALA A 213 2.36 -38.91 -3.94
CA ALA A 213 2.65 -37.55 -4.41
C ALA A 213 1.87 -37.24 -5.70
N THR A 214 1.09 -36.17 -5.68
CA THR A 214 0.26 -35.71 -6.81
C THR A 214 0.50 -34.25 -7.12
N TRP A 215 0.42 -33.87 -8.40
CA TRP A 215 0.47 -32.47 -8.81
C TRP A 215 -0.83 -31.77 -8.44
N LEU A 216 -0.74 -30.70 -7.66
CA LEU A 216 -1.83 -29.77 -7.47
C LEU A 216 -2.04 -28.92 -8.74
N PRO A 217 -3.26 -28.40 -8.96
CA PRO A 217 -3.53 -27.51 -10.09
C PRO A 217 -2.63 -26.26 -10.09
N TRP A 218 -2.38 -25.72 -11.28
CA TRP A 218 -1.72 -24.43 -11.43
C TRP A 218 -2.57 -23.32 -10.81
N THR A 219 -1.91 -22.47 -10.04
CA THR A 219 -2.50 -21.28 -9.44
C THR A 219 -1.84 -20.05 -10.03
N MET A 220 -2.63 -19.14 -10.60
CA MET A 220 -2.15 -17.82 -11.02
C MET A 220 -2.13 -16.87 -9.83
N VAL A 221 -1.07 -16.07 -9.70
CA VAL A 221 -1.01 -14.97 -8.73
C VAL A 221 -1.80 -13.78 -9.29
N PRO A 222 -2.84 -13.29 -8.60
CA PRO A 222 -3.56 -12.09 -9.03
C PRO A 222 -2.62 -10.89 -9.10
N ARG A 223 -2.83 -10.02 -10.09
CA ARG A 223 -2.06 -8.77 -10.24
C ARG A 223 -2.97 -7.60 -10.49
N PHE A 224 -2.46 -6.39 -10.27
CA PHE A 224 -3.10 -5.18 -10.76
C PHE A 224 -2.68 -4.91 -12.20
N SER A 225 -3.65 -4.49 -13.00
CA SER A 225 -3.47 -3.95 -14.34
C SER A 225 -3.02 -2.48 -14.28
N THR A 226 -2.60 -1.91 -15.41
CA THR A 226 -2.18 -0.49 -15.50
C THR A 226 -3.31 0.50 -15.20
N ASP A 227 -4.55 0.05 -15.28
CA ASP A 227 -5.76 0.80 -14.92
C ASP A 227 -6.23 0.50 -13.48
N ASN A 228 -5.38 -0.12 -12.65
CA ASN A 228 -5.69 -0.62 -11.30
C ASN A 228 -6.79 -1.70 -11.23
N SER A 229 -7.20 -2.28 -12.36
CA SER A 229 -8.10 -3.46 -12.34
C SER A 229 -7.39 -4.66 -11.72
N LEU A 230 -8.08 -5.40 -10.84
CA LEU A 230 -7.60 -6.70 -10.35
C LEU A 230 -7.78 -7.72 -11.47
N VAL A 231 -6.68 -8.32 -11.94
CA VAL A 231 -6.69 -9.37 -12.97
C VAL A 231 -6.83 -10.73 -12.28
N LEU A 232 -7.93 -11.42 -12.57
CA LEU A 232 -8.23 -12.75 -12.03
C LEU A 232 -7.55 -13.87 -12.83
N PRO A 233 -7.40 -15.08 -12.26
CA PRO A 233 -6.80 -16.25 -12.92
C PRO A 233 -7.42 -16.66 -14.25
N ASN A 234 -8.70 -16.35 -14.47
CA ASN A 234 -9.42 -16.61 -15.73
C ASN A 234 -9.24 -15.48 -16.77
N GLY A 235 -8.40 -14.48 -16.50
CA GLY A 235 -8.21 -13.30 -17.35
C GLY A 235 -9.27 -12.21 -17.17
N GLU A 236 -10.28 -12.43 -16.32
CA GLU A 236 -11.31 -11.44 -16.03
C GLU A 236 -10.72 -10.25 -15.27
N LEU A 237 -11.17 -9.04 -15.63
CA LEU A 237 -10.75 -7.80 -15.01
C LEU A 237 -11.85 -7.32 -14.07
N ILE A 238 -11.57 -7.27 -12.77
CA ILE A 238 -12.40 -6.55 -11.82
C ILE A 238 -11.87 -5.12 -11.75
N THR A 239 -12.54 -4.21 -12.46
CA THR A 239 -12.28 -2.78 -12.31
C THR A 239 -12.85 -2.31 -10.96
N PRO A 240 -12.06 -1.67 -10.09
CA PRO A 240 -12.58 -1.02 -8.90
C PRO A 240 -13.71 -0.06 -9.25
N ALA A 241 -14.68 0.09 -8.37
CA ALA A 241 -15.74 1.07 -8.58
C ALA A 241 -15.12 2.46 -8.80
N ASP A 242 -15.64 3.20 -9.79
CA ASP A 242 -15.30 4.60 -10.00
C ASP A 242 -15.82 5.40 -8.81
N ASP A 243 -14.91 5.71 -7.89
CA ASP A 243 -15.22 6.32 -6.60
C ASP A 243 -15.89 7.70 -6.76
N SER A 244 -15.71 8.36 -7.92
CA SER A 244 -16.39 9.62 -8.27
C SER A 244 -17.90 9.48 -8.50
N LYS A 245 -18.39 8.25 -8.67
CA LYS A 245 -19.80 7.90 -8.92
C LYS A 245 -20.45 7.21 -7.73
N VAL A 246 -19.71 6.96 -6.65
CA VAL A 246 -20.23 6.40 -5.41
C VAL A 246 -20.72 7.53 -4.51
N VAL A 247 -21.90 7.36 -3.91
CA VAL A 247 -22.41 8.30 -2.90
C VAL A 247 -21.65 8.06 -1.60
N HIS A 248 -20.70 8.93 -1.30
CA HIS A 248 -19.98 8.92 -0.02
C HIS A 248 -20.78 9.66 1.05
N ILE A 249 -21.07 8.99 2.16
CA ILE A 249 -21.78 9.58 3.31
C ILE A 249 -21.00 10.72 4.00
N THR A 250 -19.72 10.91 3.64
CA THR A 250 -18.83 11.95 4.17
C THR A 250 -18.57 13.11 3.20
N ASP A 251 -19.12 13.08 1.97
CA ASP A 251 -19.08 14.21 1.03
C ASP A 251 -20.08 15.29 1.49
N THR A 252 -19.68 16.10 2.47
CA THR A 252 -20.46 17.25 2.95
C THR A 252 -20.33 18.47 2.03
N SER A 253 -19.51 18.40 0.98
CA SER A 253 -19.33 19.49 0.00
C SER A 253 -20.54 19.68 -0.89
N ASN A 254 -21.43 18.68 -0.96
CA ASN A 254 -22.71 18.76 -1.64
C ASN A 254 -23.80 18.13 -0.77
N TRP A 255 -24.41 18.94 0.10
CA TRP A 255 -25.67 18.61 0.79
C TRP A 255 -26.83 18.27 -0.17
N GLN A 256 -26.59 18.32 -1.48
CA GLN A 256 -27.61 18.27 -2.53
C GLN A 256 -27.77 16.95 -3.27
N LYS A 257 -26.98 15.91 -2.99
CA LYS A 257 -27.23 14.62 -3.67
C LYS A 257 -28.48 13.89 -3.16
N GLN A 258 -29.12 14.44 -2.11
CA GLN A 258 -30.45 14.07 -1.63
C GLN A 258 -31.30 15.33 -1.32
N ALA A 259 -31.08 16.44 -2.02
CA ALA A 259 -31.89 17.63 -1.78
C ALA A 259 -33.34 17.36 -2.18
N MET A 260 -34.27 17.56 -1.25
CA MET A 260 -35.70 17.64 -1.55
C MET A 260 -36.06 18.85 -2.42
N PHE A 261 -35.11 19.77 -2.67
CA PHE A 261 -35.33 21.06 -3.32
C PHE A 261 -34.17 21.46 -4.26
N ASN A 262 -34.41 22.43 -5.16
CA ASN A 262 -33.35 22.97 -6.02
C ASN A 262 -32.33 23.81 -5.21
N PRO A 263 -31.07 23.93 -5.65
CA PRO A 263 -30.09 24.81 -5.02
C PRO A 263 -30.58 26.25 -4.88
N GLY A 264 -30.63 26.76 -3.64
CA GLY A 264 -31.12 28.11 -3.35
C GLY A 264 -32.64 28.26 -3.41
N ASP A 265 -33.38 27.17 -3.53
CA ASP A 265 -34.84 27.16 -3.57
C ASP A 265 -35.41 26.20 -2.53
N PHE A 266 -36.61 26.49 -2.03
CA PHE A 266 -37.35 25.64 -1.09
C PHE A 266 -38.40 24.78 -1.80
N LYS A 267 -38.49 24.87 -3.13
CA LYS A 267 -39.39 24.07 -3.97
C LYS A 267 -38.64 23.29 -5.04
N ILE A 268 -39.25 22.19 -5.48
CA ILE A 268 -38.75 21.38 -6.59
C ILE A 268 -39.25 21.89 -7.95
N ASP A 269 -40.45 22.49 -7.97
CA ASP A 269 -41.06 23.08 -9.16
C ASP A 269 -42.14 24.11 -8.78
N VAL A 270 -42.61 24.85 -9.77
CA VAL A 270 -43.64 25.88 -9.64
C VAL A 270 -44.53 25.89 -10.88
N THR A 271 -45.84 26.12 -10.70
CA THR A 271 -46.74 26.30 -11.85
C THR A 271 -46.40 27.58 -12.61
N SER A 272 -46.77 27.61 -13.90
CA SER A 272 -46.51 28.75 -14.79
C SER A 272 -47.83 29.26 -15.36
N PRO A 273 -47.89 30.48 -15.93
CA PRO A 273 -49.12 31.01 -16.52
C PRO A 273 -49.74 30.12 -17.62
N THR A 274 -48.95 29.19 -18.19
CA THR A 274 -49.38 28.29 -19.26
C THR A 274 -49.53 26.83 -18.81
N THR A 275 -49.19 26.49 -17.56
CA THR A 275 -49.27 25.14 -17.02
C THR A 275 -49.83 25.16 -15.62
N ASP A 276 -51.08 24.73 -15.47
CA ASP A 276 -51.72 24.57 -14.17
C ASP A 276 -51.11 23.42 -13.36
N PHE A 277 -51.42 23.38 -12.07
CA PHE A 277 -50.88 22.40 -11.12
C PHE A 277 -51.17 20.94 -11.48
N ALA A 278 -52.37 20.63 -11.96
CA ALA A 278 -52.72 19.25 -12.32
C ALA A 278 -52.00 18.83 -13.61
N THR A 279 -51.91 19.72 -14.59
CA THR A 279 -51.17 19.49 -15.83
C THR A 279 -49.68 19.29 -15.56
N LEU A 280 -49.09 20.08 -14.65
CA LEU A 280 -47.69 19.93 -14.22
C LEU A 280 -47.43 18.54 -13.63
N LEU A 281 -48.27 18.11 -12.67
CA LEU A 281 -48.13 16.82 -12.00
C LEU A 281 -48.27 15.63 -12.95
N ARG A 282 -49.27 15.67 -13.85
CA ARG A 282 -49.49 14.61 -14.85
C ARG A 282 -48.32 14.47 -15.82
N THR A 283 -47.67 15.58 -16.16
CA THR A 283 -46.64 15.61 -17.19
C THR A 283 -45.26 15.26 -16.63
N LYS A 284 -44.91 15.79 -15.45
CA LYS A 284 -43.56 15.67 -14.89
C LYS A 284 -43.44 14.69 -13.73
N TYR A 285 -44.52 14.43 -13.01
CA TYR A 285 -44.49 13.73 -11.72
C TYR A 285 -45.36 12.46 -11.73
N ASP A 286 -45.31 11.67 -12.81
CA ASP A 286 -46.13 10.47 -13.02
C ASP A 286 -45.62 9.19 -12.32
N LYS A 287 -44.48 9.28 -11.62
CA LYS A 287 -43.86 8.18 -10.86
C LYS A 287 -44.07 8.33 -9.36
N GLY A 288 -43.89 7.23 -8.63
CA GLY A 288 -43.98 7.20 -7.18
C GLY A 288 -42.96 8.13 -6.52
N GLY A 289 -43.38 8.95 -5.54
CA GLY A 289 -42.49 9.85 -4.82
C GLY A 289 -43.22 10.91 -3.98
N ILE A 290 -42.44 11.75 -3.29
CA ILE A 290 -42.93 12.92 -2.57
C ILE A 290 -42.20 14.15 -3.10
N VAL A 291 -42.95 15.20 -3.46
CA VAL A 291 -42.41 16.42 -4.05
C VAL A 291 -43.01 17.67 -3.41
N TYR A 292 -42.24 18.76 -3.33
CA TYR A 292 -42.72 20.05 -2.83
C TYR A 292 -42.85 21.05 -3.98
N ILE A 293 -44.08 21.43 -4.32
CA ILE A 293 -44.39 22.25 -5.49
C ILE A 293 -45.21 23.46 -5.05
N ARG A 294 -44.86 24.63 -5.57
CA ARG A 294 -45.67 25.84 -5.44
C ARG A 294 -46.69 25.92 -6.58
N ASP A 295 -47.96 26.01 -6.24
CA ASP A 295 -48.98 26.49 -7.18
C ASP A 295 -49.04 28.01 -7.13
N SER A 296 -48.52 28.69 -8.15
CA SER A 296 -48.65 30.14 -8.34
C SER A 296 -49.91 30.55 -9.10
N ASN A 297 -50.76 29.59 -9.47
CA ASN A 297 -52.07 29.79 -10.09
C ASN A 297 -53.17 29.21 -9.20
N GLY A 298 -53.09 29.53 -7.90
CA GLY A 298 -53.98 29.01 -6.89
C GLY A 298 -55.45 29.41 -7.07
N PRO A 299 -56.34 28.94 -6.17
CA PRO A 299 -57.77 29.22 -6.25
C PRO A 299 -58.07 30.73 -6.04
N SER A 300 -59.29 31.17 -6.36
CA SER A 300 -59.68 32.59 -6.25
C SER A 300 -59.55 33.20 -4.84
N TYR A 301 -59.48 32.36 -3.80
CA TYR A 301 -59.29 32.78 -2.42
C TYR A 301 -57.83 32.77 -1.96
N ALA A 302 -56.89 32.32 -2.82
CA ALA A 302 -55.45 32.31 -2.55
C ALA A 302 -54.67 32.14 -3.86
N GLU A 303 -53.98 33.18 -4.32
CA GLU A 303 -53.21 33.11 -5.59
C GLU A 303 -52.03 32.14 -5.53
N VAL A 304 -51.52 31.85 -4.32
CA VAL A 304 -50.37 30.96 -4.10
C VAL A 304 -50.69 29.88 -3.06
N VAL A 305 -50.37 28.64 -3.40
CA VAL A 305 -50.40 27.48 -2.50
C VAL A 305 -49.05 26.77 -2.53
N ASP A 306 -48.39 26.66 -1.37
CA ASP A 306 -47.19 25.86 -1.22
C ASP A 306 -47.57 24.45 -0.74
N ALA A 307 -47.26 23.42 -1.52
CA ALA A 307 -47.82 22.09 -1.31
C ALA A 307 -46.77 20.95 -1.32
N VAL A 308 -46.95 20.03 -0.38
CA VAL A 308 -46.36 18.69 -0.44
C VAL A 308 -47.32 17.80 -1.23
N VAL A 309 -46.79 17.12 -2.24
CA VAL A 309 -47.54 16.21 -3.09
C VAL A 309 -47.00 14.80 -2.94
N ILE A 310 -47.90 13.88 -2.63
CA ILE A 310 -47.65 12.44 -2.66
C ILE A 310 -48.07 11.93 -4.04
N CYS A 311 -47.11 11.45 -4.81
CA CYS A 311 -47.31 10.81 -6.11
C CYS A 311 -47.28 9.30 -5.88
N GLU A 312 -48.38 8.58 -6.12
CA GLU A 312 -48.38 7.10 -5.99
C GLU A 312 -47.81 6.40 -7.23
N GLY A 313 -47.71 7.12 -8.34
CA GLY A 313 -47.53 6.53 -9.66
C GLY A 313 -48.84 5.99 -10.22
N GLY A 314 -48.94 5.86 -11.54
CA GLY A 314 -50.15 5.34 -12.17
C GLY A 314 -51.34 6.29 -12.19
N GLY A 315 -51.09 7.60 -12.08
CA GLY A 315 -52.10 8.63 -12.31
C GLY A 315 -52.84 9.12 -11.07
N TRP A 316 -52.24 9.03 -9.87
CA TRP A 316 -52.81 9.49 -8.60
C TRP A 316 -51.86 10.43 -7.85
N TRP A 317 -52.40 11.57 -7.42
CA TRP A 317 -51.68 12.59 -6.66
C TRP A 317 -52.55 13.16 -5.55
N TYR A 318 -51.96 13.28 -4.36
CA TYR A 318 -52.57 13.91 -3.20
C TYR A 318 -51.70 15.07 -2.74
N ALA A 319 -52.22 16.28 -2.85
CA ALA A 319 -51.53 17.49 -2.48
C ALA A 319 -52.10 18.07 -1.18
N TYR A 320 -51.21 18.45 -0.27
CA TYR A 320 -51.52 19.11 1.00
C TYR A 320 -50.68 20.37 1.06
N GLY A 321 -51.32 21.52 1.21
CA GLY A 321 -50.65 22.79 1.15
C GLY A 321 -51.19 23.82 2.12
N VAL A 322 -50.48 24.94 2.19
CA VAL A 322 -50.87 26.11 2.97
C VAL A 322 -50.94 27.31 2.02
N THR A 323 -52.01 28.08 2.13
CA THR A 323 -52.16 29.33 1.37
C THR A 323 -51.33 30.46 2.00
N ILE A 324 -51.12 31.55 1.27
CA ILE A 324 -50.46 32.75 1.83
C ILE A 324 -51.18 33.33 3.06
N ASP A 325 -52.50 33.16 3.14
CA ASP A 325 -53.33 33.58 4.28
C ASP A 325 -53.30 32.59 5.45
N GLY A 326 -52.51 31.51 5.36
CA GLY A 326 -52.34 30.51 6.41
C GLY A 326 -53.41 29.42 6.45
N ASN A 327 -54.28 29.32 5.45
CA ASN A 327 -55.32 28.29 5.40
C ASN A 327 -54.72 26.94 4.96
N PHE A 328 -55.03 25.88 5.70
CA PHE A 328 -54.69 24.52 5.28
C PHE A 328 -55.65 24.04 4.20
N VAL A 329 -55.09 23.59 3.07
CA VAL A 329 -55.82 23.15 1.89
C VAL A 329 -55.34 21.77 1.43
N HIS A 330 -56.24 21.03 0.79
CA HIS A 330 -55.90 19.79 0.11
C HIS A 330 -56.49 19.74 -1.30
N ARG A 331 -55.88 18.91 -2.16
CA ARG A 331 -56.33 18.68 -3.53
C ARG A 331 -56.01 17.25 -3.94
N ARG A 332 -56.99 16.58 -4.55
CA ARG A 332 -56.80 15.25 -5.15
C ARG A 332 -56.84 15.37 -6.66
N ILE A 333 -55.83 14.81 -7.31
CA ILE A 333 -55.73 14.79 -8.78
C ILE A 333 -55.63 13.34 -9.22
N ARG A 334 -56.40 12.97 -10.24
CA ARG A 334 -56.33 11.66 -10.90
C ARG A 334 -56.25 11.81 -12.40
N ALA A 335 -55.74 10.82 -13.13
CA ALA A 335 -55.66 10.80 -14.61
C ALA A 335 -56.88 11.40 -15.35
N SER A 336 -58.09 11.26 -14.82
CA SER A 336 -59.35 11.75 -15.41
C SER A 336 -59.97 13.00 -14.76
N ASP A 337 -59.59 13.37 -13.54
CA ASP A 337 -60.27 14.45 -12.79
C ASP A 337 -59.37 15.18 -11.79
N ASP A 338 -59.92 16.25 -11.23
CA ASP A 338 -59.25 17.13 -10.28
C ASP A 338 -60.30 17.78 -9.39
N THR A 339 -60.11 17.72 -8.07
CA THR A 339 -61.04 18.32 -7.11
C THR A 339 -60.89 19.83 -7.00
N GLY A 340 -59.79 20.40 -7.51
CA GLY A 340 -59.34 21.73 -7.12
C GLY A 340 -58.90 21.79 -5.66
N TRP A 341 -58.42 22.96 -5.23
CA TRP A 341 -58.04 23.21 -3.84
C TRP A 341 -59.27 23.35 -2.95
N ILE A 342 -59.30 22.57 -1.87
CA ILE A 342 -60.35 22.53 -0.86
C ILE A 342 -59.77 23.03 0.47
N ILE A 343 -60.40 24.03 1.07
CA ILE A 343 -60.06 24.49 2.42
C ILE A 343 -60.55 23.47 3.44
N ASN A 344 -59.66 22.99 4.31
CA ASN A 344 -59.97 21.97 5.32
C ASN A 344 -60.82 22.50 6.48
N ALA A 345 -60.69 23.79 6.80
CA ALA A 345 -61.48 24.46 7.83
C ALA A 345 -61.75 25.91 7.40
N ASP A 346 -62.98 26.19 6.99
CA ASP A 346 -63.44 27.52 6.61
C ASP A 346 -64.44 28.02 7.65
N ASP A 347 -63.95 28.80 8.62
CA ASP A 347 -64.74 29.32 9.72
C ASP A 347 -65.90 30.22 9.26
N SER A 348 -65.79 30.81 8.06
CA SER A 348 -66.85 31.62 7.47
C SER A 348 -68.08 30.82 7.03
N LYS A 349 -67.96 29.50 6.92
CA LYS A 349 -69.03 28.57 6.52
C LYS A 349 -69.63 27.78 7.68
N VAL A 350 -69.12 27.97 8.90
CA VAL A 350 -69.68 27.35 10.11
C VAL A 350 -70.72 28.28 10.72
N ALA A 351 -71.85 27.71 11.16
CA ALA A 351 -72.84 28.47 11.92
C ALA A 351 -72.31 28.72 13.34
N HIS A 352 -71.95 29.96 13.65
CA HIS A 352 -71.54 30.38 14.99
C HIS A 352 -72.78 30.80 15.82
N LEU A 353 -72.92 30.27 17.04
CA LEU A 353 -73.97 30.66 17.99
C LEU A 353 -73.75 32.08 18.59
N SER A 354 -72.57 32.67 18.37
CA SER A 354 -72.22 34.03 18.75
C SER A 354 -71.29 34.65 17.72
N GLY A 355 -71.66 35.79 17.14
CA GLY A 355 -70.87 36.49 16.12
C GLY A 355 -71.76 37.12 15.04
N ALA A 356 -71.26 38.15 14.36
CA ALA A 356 -72.02 39.02 13.45
C ALA A 356 -72.63 38.34 12.21
N ASN A 357 -72.37 37.05 11.98
CA ASN A 357 -72.59 36.40 10.69
C ASN A 357 -73.47 35.14 10.69
N ASN A 358 -74.29 34.83 11.71
CA ASN A 358 -75.29 33.74 11.49
C ASN A 358 -76.54 33.60 12.39
N PHE A 359 -77.12 34.70 12.85
CA PHE A 359 -78.58 34.76 12.98
C PHE A 359 -78.99 36.08 12.36
N ASN A 360 -79.68 36.03 11.21
CA ASN A 360 -80.48 37.19 10.80
C ASN A 360 -81.30 37.60 12.02
N THR A 361 -81.12 38.83 12.48
CA THR A 361 -81.34 39.34 13.84
C THR A 361 -82.82 39.44 14.26
N VAL A 362 -83.66 38.58 13.70
CA VAL A 362 -85.04 38.36 14.08
C VAL A 362 -85.17 36.87 14.39
N PRO A 363 -85.29 36.48 15.67
CA PRO A 363 -85.57 35.08 15.99
C PRO A 363 -86.85 34.68 15.25
N THR A 364 -86.74 33.76 14.30
CA THR A 364 -87.91 33.26 13.56
C THR A 364 -88.64 32.28 14.47
N TYR A 365 -89.82 32.69 14.93
CA TYR A 365 -90.67 31.85 15.76
C TYR A 365 -91.68 31.08 14.89
N GLY A 366 -91.59 29.74 14.81
CA GLY A 366 -92.52 28.88 14.06
C GLY A 366 -92.26 27.37 14.23
N THR A 367 -93.22 26.54 13.79
CA THR A 367 -93.43 25.12 14.14
C THR A 367 -92.55 24.09 13.42
N GLY A 368 -91.30 24.39 13.10
CA GLY A 368 -90.44 23.45 12.40
C GLY A 368 -88.97 23.67 12.71
N ASN A 369 -88.42 22.83 13.59
CA ASN A 369 -87.02 22.79 14.04
C ASN A 369 -86.51 24.05 14.74
N LYS A 370 -86.57 24.07 16.08
CA LYS A 370 -85.86 25.07 16.88
C LYS A 370 -84.93 24.47 17.93
N PRO A 371 -83.72 25.04 18.08
CA PRO A 371 -82.80 24.75 19.19
C PRO A 371 -83.17 25.45 20.51
N PHE A 372 -84.23 26.29 20.55
CA PHE A 372 -84.69 27.00 21.76
C PHE A 372 -86.16 26.70 22.09
N ALA A 373 -86.40 26.27 23.33
CA ALA A 373 -87.66 25.76 23.86
C ALA A 373 -88.65 26.87 24.22
N ILE A 374 -89.23 27.57 23.24
CA ILE A 374 -90.47 28.34 23.42
C ILE A 374 -91.43 27.94 22.30
N ASN A 375 -92.62 27.45 22.68
CA ASN A 375 -93.58 26.88 21.74
C ASN A 375 -94.16 27.93 20.80
N ASP A 376 -94.46 29.13 21.29
CA ASP A 376 -95.11 30.20 20.51
C ASP A 376 -94.82 31.62 21.08
N THR A 377 -95.14 32.69 20.33
CA THR A 377 -94.86 34.10 20.70
C THR A 377 -95.90 35.07 20.15
N GLY A 378 -96.06 36.23 20.80
CA GLY A 378 -96.92 37.32 20.33
C GLY A 378 -97.42 38.22 21.47
N ALA A 379 -98.31 39.16 21.16
CA ALA A 379 -98.82 40.12 22.14
C ALA A 379 -99.70 39.44 23.20
N THR A 380 -99.93 40.09 24.35
CA THR A 380 -100.82 39.57 25.41
C THR A 380 -102.21 39.18 24.89
N THR A 381 -102.73 39.90 23.91
CA THR A 381 -104.04 39.63 23.28
C THR A 381 -104.04 38.44 22.32
N ALA A 382 -102.86 38.01 21.86
CA ALA A 382 -102.67 36.91 20.92
C ALA A 382 -102.30 35.58 21.61
N ARG A 383 -102.32 35.54 22.95
CA ARG A 383 -102.05 34.30 23.70
C ARG A 383 -103.07 33.23 23.30
N PRO A 384 -102.63 32.03 22.89
CA PRO A 384 -103.54 30.98 22.45
C PRO A 384 -104.43 30.50 23.60
N THR A 385 -105.67 30.13 23.27
CA THR A 385 -106.62 29.53 24.22
C THR A 385 -106.63 28.00 24.09
N GLY A 386 -107.15 27.30 25.10
CA GLY A 386 -107.30 25.83 25.05
C GLY A 386 -105.98 25.03 25.09
N GLN A 387 -104.89 25.64 25.56
CA GLN A 387 -103.59 24.95 25.64
C GLN A 387 -103.52 24.00 26.84
N THR A 388 -102.65 22.99 26.77
CA THR A 388 -102.37 22.11 27.91
C THR A 388 -101.54 22.84 28.97
N ALA A 389 -101.68 22.44 30.24
CA ALA A 389 -100.82 22.95 31.30
C ALA A 389 -99.33 22.72 30.96
N GLY A 390 -98.49 23.73 31.19
CA GLY A 390 -97.08 23.75 30.83
C GLY A 390 -96.78 24.36 29.45
N TYR A 391 -97.79 24.76 28.67
CA TYR A 391 -97.57 25.43 27.39
C TYR A 391 -96.82 26.76 27.59
N GLN A 392 -95.73 26.95 26.86
CA GLN A 392 -94.84 28.10 26.99
C GLN A 392 -95.10 29.11 25.87
N TYR A 393 -95.16 30.40 26.21
CA TYR A 393 -95.39 31.49 25.26
C TYR A 393 -94.47 32.66 25.59
N PHE A 394 -93.83 33.27 24.60
CA PHE A 394 -93.15 34.55 24.81
C PHE A 394 -94.12 35.70 24.57
N ASP A 395 -94.52 36.39 25.64
CA ASP A 395 -95.40 37.54 25.52
C ASP A 395 -94.58 38.77 25.13
N THR A 396 -94.78 39.27 23.92
CA THR A 396 -94.06 40.43 23.39
C THR A 396 -94.54 41.75 23.99
N SER A 397 -95.75 41.81 24.56
CA SER A 397 -96.23 42.99 25.28
C SER A 397 -95.63 43.09 26.68
N LEU A 398 -95.38 41.94 27.33
CA LEU A 398 -94.70 41.86 28.63
C LEU A 398 -93.18 41.67 28.52
N ASN A 399 -92.69 41.43 27.31
CA ASN A 399 -91.30 41.11 26.96
C ASN A 399 -90.70 40.01 27.84
N LYS A 400 -91.47 38.94 28.13
CA LYS A 400 -91.04 37.83 28.99
C LYS A 400 -91.71 36.51 28.61
N PRO A 401 -91.08 35.36 28.89
CA PRO A 401 -91.75 34.07 28.80
C PRO A 401 -92.81 33.91 29.90
N ILE A 402 -93.91 33.28 29.52
CA ILE A 402 -95.05 32.95 30.38
C ILE A 402 -95.50 31.50 30.13
N TRP A 403 -96.18 30.91 31.09
CA TRP A 403 -96.62 29.51 31.08
C TRP A 403 -98.11 29.40 31.36
N TYR A 404 -98.81 28.57 30.58
CA TYR A 404 -100.21 28.27 30.86
C TYR A 404 -100.31 27.21 31.95
N THR A 405 -101.01 27.49 33.04
CA THR A 405 -101.18 26.55 34.17
C THR A 405 -102.31 25.54 33.97
N GLY A 406 -103.00 25.58 32.83
CA GLY A 406 -104.28 24.89 32.61
C GLY A 406 -105.50 25.78 32.94
N LYS A 407 -105.27 26.95 33.53
CA LYS A 407 -106.33 27.94 33.85
C LYS A 407 -105.92 29.36 33.50
N ASN A 408 -104.75 29.79 34.00
CA ASN A 408 -104.23 31.15 33.83
C ASN A 408 -102.85 31.12 33.17
N TRP A 409 -102.46 32.24 32.59
CA TRP A 409 -101.07 32.49 32.22
C TRP A 409 -100.31 33.02 33.43
N VAL A 410 -99.14 32.46 33.70
CA VAL A 410 -98.26 32.90 34.79
C VAL A 410 -96.87 33.21 34.28
N ASP A 411 -96.18 34.14 34.93
CA ASP A 411 -94.75 34.35 34.70
C ASP A 411 -93.89 33.32 35.46
N ALA A 412 -92.56 33.46 35.36
CA ALA A 412 -91.61 32.54 35.98
C ALA A 412 -91.70 32.48 37.53
N THR A 413 -92.33 33.47 38.15
CA THR A 413 -92.56 33.50 39.61
C THR A 413 -93.86 32.81 40.01
N GLY A 414 -94.69 32.41 39.05
CA GLY A 414 -96.03 31.86 39.28
C GLY A 414 -97.11 32.93 39.43
N THR A 415 -96.79 34.22 39.23
CA THR A 415 -97.76 35.32 39.29
C THR A 415 -98.63 35.32 38.03
N THR A 416 -99.95 35.49 38.18
CA THR A 416 -100.86 35.59 37.03
C THR A 416 -100.61 36.87 36.25
N VAL A 417 -100.45 36.77 34.94
CA VAL A 417 -100.09 37.87 34.02
C VAL A 417 -100.96 37.89 32.78
#